data_AF-A0A1I8P9G9-F1
#
_entry.id   AF-A0A1I8P9G9-F1
#
_cell.length_a   1.000
_cell.length_b   1.000
_cell.length_c   1.000
_cell.angle_alpha   90.00
_cell.angle_beta   90.00
_cell.angle_gamma   90.00
#
_symmetry.space_group_name_H-M   'P 1'
#
loop_
_entity.id
_entity.type
_entity.pdbx_description
1 polymer ?
#
loop_
_entity_poly.entity_id
_entity_poly.type
_entity_poly.pdbx_seq_one_letter_code
_entity_poly.pdbx_strand_id
1 'polypeptide(L)'
;MWCSSFFACLGVLAFLNYLYGTLKSPIQLLYHKCLRLSKKDISLLEAYGEWAAITGSTDGIGKAYARQLARKGFNIVLIARNEEKMQRVAEEIENDFGVGVYMVKADFSLGKPIYGKLYQDLAKKPIKLLVNNVGIGHNPPGPVGNFSSDHLWDMINVNIAAATQLSRHFVHQWYSNGIKGCIVNISSGLEQQPCPHGAVYGASKAYLRSFTLALQHEVEHLGIRVQLVSPGFVVTKINNYSSFIMKGNLFTPQADQYAEWAVESIGKTKVTTGYFWHGVFNTIVKVLPWWMRSQLIIIGGSYLVNKKQK
;
A
#
# COMPACT_ATOMS: atom_id res chain seq x y z
N MET A 1 -2.73 42.54 25.28
CA MET A 1 -2.46 42.54 23.83
C MET A 1 -1.40 41.52 23.40
N TRP A 2 -0.26 41.42 24.10
CA TRP A 2 0.81 40.47 23.73
C TRP A 2 0.41 38.98 23.79
N CYS A 3 -0.36 38.56 24.80
CA CYS A 3 -0.81 37.16 24.91
C CYS A 3 -1.77 36.72 23.80
N SER A 4 -2.72 37.58 23.40
CA SER A 4 -3.66 37.27 22.32
C SER A 4 -2.95 37.14 20.98
N SER A 5 -1.97 38.01 20.69
CA SER A 5 -1.16 37.93 19.47
C SER A 5 -0.27 36.69 19.45
N PHE A 6 0.31 36.29 20.58
CA PHE A 6 1.09 35.06 20.69
C PHE A 6 0.27 33.81 20.36
N PHE A 7 -0.90 33.65 20.97
CA PHE A 7 -1.77 32.49 20.68
C PHE A 7 -2.33 32.50 19.25
N ALA A 8 -2.62 33.67 18.69
CA ALA A 8 -3.00 33.79 17.29
C ALA A 8 -1.87 33.32 16.36
N CYS A 9 -0.62 33.73 16.61
CA CYS A 9 0.54 33.27 15.84
C CYS A 9 0.75 31.75 15.95
N LEU A 10 0.64 31.19 17.17
CA LEU A 10 0.69 29.73 17.36
C LEU A 10 -0.43 29.01 16.60
N GLY A 11 -1.64 29.56 16.61
CA GLY A 11 -2.78 29.02 15.87
C GLY A 11 -2.54 29.01 14.36
N VAL A 12 -2.01 30.11 13.80
CA VAL A 12 -1.65 30.20 12.38
C VAL A 12 -0.54 29.20 12.03
N LEU A 13 0.52 29.11 12.83
CA LEU A 13 1.61 28.15 12.60
C LEU A 13 1.11 26.70 12.65
N ALA A 14 0.26 26.36 13.63
CA ALA A 14 -0.36 25.05 13.74
C ALA A 14 -1.24 24.73 12.51
N PHE A 15 -2.03 25.70 12.06
CA PHE A 15 -2.89 25.55 10.88
C PHE A 15 -2.07 25.40 9.59
N LEU A 16 -1.02 26.18 9.38
CA LEU A 16 -0.13 26.07 8.22
C LEU A 16 0.60 24.72 8.22
N ASN A 17 1.09 24.27 9.38
CA ASN A 17 1.71 22.96 9.52
C ASN A 17 0.72 21.82 9.22
N TYR A 18 -0.53 21.95 9.70
CA TYR A 18 -1.61 21.02 9.38
C TYR A 18 -1.86 20.97 7.87
N LEU A 19 -2.06 22.13 7.22
CA LEU A 19 -2.29 22.22 5.77
C LEU A 19 -1.13 21.60 4.97
N TYR A 20 0.11 21.90 5.35
CA TYR A 20 1.29 21.29 4.73
C TYR A 20 1.26 19.75 4.86
N GLY A 21 0.99 19.23 6.06
CA GLY A 21 0.95 17.80 6.31
C GLY A 21 -0.16 17.06 5.55
N THR A 22 -1.31 17.70 5.33
CA THR A 22 -2.46 17.07 4.66
C THR A 22 -2.47 17.27 3.15
N LEU A 23 -2.20 18.48 2.66
CA LEU A 23 -2.26 18.81 1.23
C LEU A 23 -1.03 18.34 0.45
N LYS A 24 0.09 18.01 1.12
CA LYS A 24 1.31 17.54 0.46
C LYS A 24 1.07 16.35 -0.46
N SER A 25 0.32 15.34 -0.03
CA SER A 25 0.08 14.14 -0.86
C SER A 25 -0.73 14.45 -2.14
N PRO A 26 -1.93 15.07 -2.08
CA PRO A 26 -2.69 15.37 -3.29
C PRO A 26 -1.98 16.36 -4.21
N ILE A 27 -1.28 17.37 -3.66
CA ILE A 27 -0.48 18.31 -4.47
C ILE A 27 0.65 17.57 -5.19
N GLN A 28 1.39 16.69 -4.51
CA GLN A 28 2.47 15.93 -5.14
C GLN A 28 1.94 14.98 -6.23
N LEU A 29 0.83 14.29 -5.98
CA LEU A 29 0.20 13.41 -6.98
C LEU A 29 -0.24 14.21 -8.22
N LEU A 30 -0.90 15.35 -8.02
CA LEU A 30 -1.34 16.21 -9.12
C LEU A 30 -0.14 16.80 -9.89
N TYR A 31 0.87 17.29 -9.18
CA TYR A 31 2.10 17.84 -9.76
C TYR A 31 2.81 16.78 -10.62
N HIS A 32 2.94 15.55 -10.10
CA HIS A 32 3.64 14.49 -10.82
C HIS A 32 2.87 13.92 -12.01
N LYS A 33 1.53 14.06 -12.04
CA LYS A 33 0.69 13.60 -13.15
C LYS A 33 0.43 14.67 -14.21
N CYS A 34 0.10 15.90 -13.82
CA CYS A 34 -0.40 16.92 -14.75
C CYS A 34 0.67 17.94 -15.21
N LEU A 35 1.66 18.27 -14.37
CA LEU A 35 2.57 19.40 -14.63
C LEU A 35 3.95 18.98 -15.16
N ARG A 36 4.08 17.73 -15.62
CA ARG A 36 5.37 17.11 -16.00
C ARG A 36 5.49 16.79 -17.49
N LEU A 37 5.33 17.82 -18.32
CA LEU A 37 5.67 17.78 -19.74
C LEU A 37 7.16 18.12 -20.03
N SER A 38 8.03 18.39 -19.02
CA SER A 38 9.27 19.16 -19.30
C SER A 38 10.60 18.74 -18.62
N LYS A 39 10.69 17.74 -17.73
CA LYS A 39 12.01 17.29 -17.21
C LYS A 39 12.30 15.82 -17.49
N LYS A 40 13.52 15.54 -18.00
CA LYS A 40 14.16 14.21 -18.07
C LYS A 40 14.36 13.68 -16.65
N ASP A 41 13.30 13.09 -16.09
CA ASP A 41 13.44 12.23 -14.91
C ASP A 41 14.09 10.92 -15.34
N ILE A 42 15.01 10.42 -14.51
CA ILE A 42 15.56 9.06 -14.62
C ILE A 42 14.38 8.09 -14.64
N SER A 43 14.36 7.17 -15.61
CA SER A 43 13.26 6.20 -15.72
C SER A 43 13.24 5.29 -14.50
N LEU A 44 12.08 4.71 -14.16
CA LEU A 44 12.02 3.76 -13.05
C LEU A 44 12.94 2.55 -13.27
N LEU A 45 13.13 2.12 -14.52
CA LEU A 45 14.05 1.04 -14.89
C LEU A 45 15.51 1.43 -14.65
N GLU A 46 15.91 2.65 -15.03
CA GLU A 46 17.25 3.16 -14.76
C GLU A 46 17.52 3.26 -13.24
N ALA A 47 16.51 3.66 -12.46
CA ALA A 47 16.64 3.82 -11.02
C ALA A 47 16.63 2.49 -10.24
N TYR A 48 15.79 1.53 -10.65
CA TYR A 48 15.47 0.34 -9.87
C TYR A 48 15.54 -0.97 -10.68
N GLY A 49 16.33 -0.99 -11.75
CA GLY A 49 16.55 -2.18 -12.57
C GLY A 49 15.31 -2.70 -13.28
N GLU A 50 15.41 -3.91 -13.83
CA GLU A 50 14.37 -4.47 -14.70
C GLU A 50 13.35 -5.34 -13.97
N TRP A 51 13.63 -5.79 -12.73
CA TRP A 51 12.78 -6.74 -12.03
C TRP A 51 12.09 -6.13 -10.80
N ALA A 52 10.77 -6.22 -10.78
CA ALA A 52 9.93 -5.82 -9.65
C ALA A 52 9.21 -7.03 -9.05
N ALA A 53 9.23 -7.17 -7.72
CA ALA A 53 8.51 -8.22 -7.01
C ALA A 53 7.28 -7.67 -6.30
N ILE A 54 6.13 -8.32 -6.48
CA ILE A 54 4.85 -7.88 -5.91
C ILE A 54 4.22 -9.03 -5.12
N THR A 55 3.90 -8.79 -3.84
CA THR A 55 3.14 -9.75 -3.02
C THR A 55 1.63 -9.56 -3.16
N GLY A 56 0.87 -10.65 -3.15
CA GLY A 56 -0.58 -10.61 -3.36
C GLY A 56 -0.94 -10.15 -4.78
N SER A 57 -0.14 -10.56 -5.77
CA SER A 57 -0.18 -10.05 -7.14
C SER A 57 -1.24 -10.70 -8.05
N THR A 58 -2.11 -11.56 -7.51
CA THR A 58 -3.12 -12.29 -8.30
C THR A 58 -4.49 -11.62 -8.33
N ASP A 59 -4.68 -10.54 -7.57
CA ASP A 59 -5.95 -9.83 -7.49
C ASP A 59 -5.77 -8.36 -7.07
N GLY A 60 -6.83 -7.57 -7.22
CA GLY A 60 -6.95 -6.22 -6.72
C GLY A 60 -5.75 -5.31 -7.00
N ILE A 61 -5.32 -4.57 -5.97
CA ILE A 61 -4.22 -3.59 -6.07
C ILE A 61 -2.91 -4.26 -6.52
N GLY A 62 -2.62 -5.48 -6.04
CA GLY A 62 -1.38 -6.17 -6.39
C GLY A 62 -1.30 -6.56 -7.86
N LYS A 63 -2.38 -7.13 -8.41
CA LYS A 63 -2.47 -7.43 -9.86
C LYS A 63 -2.35 -6.16 -10.69
N ALA A 64 -3.05 -5.10 -10.28
CA ALA A 64 -3.00 -3.82 -10.97
C ALA A 64 -1.59 -3.19 -10.92
N TYR A 65 -0.89 -3.26 -9.79
CA TYR A 65 0.51 -2.84 -9.66
C TYR A 65 1.42 -3.62 -10.61
N ALA A 66 1.27 -4.94 -10.68
CA ALA A 66 2.04 -5.79 -11.58
C ALA A 66 1.85 -5.39 -13.04
N ARG A 67 0.59 -5.19 -13.47
CA ARG A 67 0.27 -4.73 -14.84
C ARG A 67 0.85 -3.34 -15.14
N GLN A 68 0.72 -2.39 -14.21
CA GLN A 68 1.22 -1.02 -14.42
C GLN A 68 2.75 -0.94 -14.44
N LEU A 69 3.44 -1.78 -13.66
CA LEU A 69 4.90 -1.89 -13.73
C LEU A 69 5.35 -2.60 -15.01
N ALA A 70 4.66 -3.65 -15.44
CA ALA A 70 4.91 -4.33 -16.72
C ALA A 70 4.75 -3.38 -17.91
N ARG A 71 3.71 -2.54 -17.90
CA ARG A 71 3.52 -1.47 -18.89
C ARG A 71 4.67 -0.46 -18.94
N LYS A 72 5.43 -0.32 -17.85
CA LYS A 72 6.64 0.53 -17.78
C LYS A 72 7.92 -0.24 -18.12
N GLY A 73 7.82 -1.49 -18.60
CA GLY A 73 8.92 -2.33 -19.05
C GLY A 73 9.56 -3.20 -17.97
N PHE A 74 9.00 -3.27 -16.76
CA PHE A 74 9.52 -4.19 -15.74
C PHE A 74 9.15 -5.63 -16.04
N ASN A 75 10.13 -6.53 -15.93
CA ASN A 75 9.88 -7.93 -15.65
C ASN A 75 9.28 -8.09 -14.25
N ILE A 76 8.37 -9.05 -14.08
CA ILE A 76 7.54 -9.13 -12.88
C ILE A 76 7.79 -10.44 -12.13
N VAL A 77 8.12 -10.34 -10.84
CA VAL A 77 8.06 -11.47 -9.91
C VAL A 77 6.69 -11.46 -9.20
N LEU A 78 5.83 -12.42 -9.54
CA LEU A 78 4.53 -12.61 -8.92
C LEU A 78 4.68 -13.47 -7.67
N ILE A 79 4.28 -12.95 -6.50
CA ILE A 79 4.32 -13.69 -5.24
C ILE A 79 2.89 -13.86 -4.70
N ALA A 80 2.36 -15.08 -4.75
CA ALA A 80 1.05 -15.42 -4.20
C ALA A 80 0.91 -16.91 -3.88
N ARG A 81 -0.18 -17.28 -3.19
CA ARG A 81 -0.45 -18.66 -2.76
C ARG A 81 -1.12 -19.55 -3.81
N ASN A 82 -1.88 -18.97 -4.74
CA ASN A 82 -2.65 -19.71 -5.74
C ASN A 82 -1.93 -19.69 -7.08
N GLU A 83 -1.42 -20.85 -7.48
CA GLU A 83 -0.56 -21.05 -8.64
C GLU A 83 -1.31 -20.87 -9.97
N GLU A 84 -2.50 -21.44 -10.11
CA GLU A 84 -3.35 -21.27 -11.30
C GLU A 84 -3.73 -19.81 -11.57
N LYS A 85 -3.98 -19.03 -10.52
CA LYS A 85 -4.22 -17.59 -10.65
C LYS A 85 -2.95 -16.84 -11.03
N MET A 86 -1.79 -17.23 -10.49
CA MET A 86 -0.52 -16.62 -10.90
C MET A 86 -0.23 -16.91 -12.37
N GLN A 87 -0.45 -18.14 -12.84
CA GLN A 87 -0.22 -18.52 -14.22
C GLN A 87 -1.08 -17.68 -15.18
N ARG A 88 -2.38 -17.54 -14.91
CA ARG A 88 -3.25 -16.66 -15.72
C ARG A 88 -2.77 -15.21 -15.74
N VAL A 89 -2.36 -14.68 -14.59
CA VAL A 89 -1.85 -13.29 -14.51
C VAL A 89 -0.51 -13.15 -15.22
N ALA A 90 0.35 -14.18 -15.19
CA ALA A 90 1.60 -14.22 -15.92
C ALA A 90 1.34 -14.16 -17.43
N GLU A 91 0.48 -15.06 -17.94
CA GLU A 91 0.09 -15.11 -19.35
C GLU A 91 -0.53 -13.78 -19.82
N GLU A 92 -1.42 -13.18 -19.03
CA GLU A 92 -1.97 -11.85 -19.31
C GLU A 92 -0.86 -10.77 -19.41
N ILE A 93 0.09 -10.75 -18.49
CA ILE A 93 1.16 -9.74 -18.46
C ILE A 93 2.14 -9.94 -19.62
N GLU A 94 2.53 -11.18 -19.90
CA GLU A 94 3.45 -11.53 -20.98
C GLU A 94 2.83 -11.18 -22.33
N ASN A 95 1.56 -11.52 -22.55
CA ASN A 95 0.85 -11.21 -23.80
C ASN A 95 0.58 -9.71 -23.98
N ASP A 96 0.18 -8.99 -22.93
CA ASP A 96 -0.18 -7.58 -23.03
C ASP A 96 1.05 -6.66 -23.17
N PHE A 97 2.19 -7.04 -22.59
CA PHE A 97 3.34 -6.13 -22.43
C PHE A 97 4.68 -6.67 -22.93
N GLY A 98 4.80 -7.96 -23.25
CA GLY A 98 6.04 -8.55 -23.78
C GLY A 98 7.21 -8.58 -22.78
N VAL A 99 6.94 -8.51 -21.49
CA VAL A 99 7.95 -8.59 -20.41
C VAL A 99 7.98 -10.00 -19.82
N GLY A 100 9.09 -10.42 -19.22
CA GLY A 100 9.18 -11.73 -18.57
C GLY A 100 8.50 -11.76 -17.20
N VAL A 101 7.86 -12.89 -16.88
CA VAL A 101 7.27 -13.14 -15.55
C VAL A 101 7.97 -14.29 -14.84
N TYR A 102 8.15 -14.15 -13.53
CA TYR A 102 8.66 -15.20 -12.65
C TYR A 102 7.69 -15.43 -11.49
N MET A 103 7.20 -16.65 -11.32
CA MET A 103 6.22 -16.96 -10.28
C MET A 103 6.90 -17.56 -9.04
N VAL A 104 6.52 -17.06 -7.87
CA VAL A 104 7.00 -17.55 -6.58
C VAL A 104 5.79 -17.86 -5.70
N LYS A 105 5.58 -19.15 -5.43
CA LYS A 105 4.48 -19.60 -4.57
C LYS A 105 4.81 -19.39 -3.10
N ALA A 106 4.02 -18.56 -2.43
CA ALA A 106 4.16 -18.32 -1.00
C ALA A 106 2.78 -18.11 -0.35
N ASP A 107 2.49 -18.89 0.69
CA ASP A 107 1.35 -18.64 1.57
C ASP A 107 1.82 -18.08 2.90
N PHE A 108 1.62 -16.77 3.08
CA PHE A 108 2.11 -16.06 4.26
C PHE A 108 1.36 -16.44 5.55
N SER A 109 0.16 -17.03 5.48
CA SER A 109 -0.56 -17.50 6.68
C SER A 109 0.22 -18.56 7.46
N LEU A 110 1.01 -19.39 6.76
CA LEU A 110 1.84 -20.44 7.34
C LEU A 110 2.98 -19.91 8.23
N GLY A 111 3.22 -18.60 8.24
CA GLY A 111 4.14 -17.96 9.18
C GLY A 111 5.62 -18.21 8.87
N LYS A 112 6.45 -18.29 9.92
CA LYS A 112 7.92 -18.30 9.82
C LYS A 112 8.54 -19.38 8.90
N PRO A 113 8.04 -20.63 8.84
CA PRO A 113 8.70 -21.70 8.08
C PRO A 113 8.88 -21.43 6.57
N ILE A 114 8.04 -20.59 5.95
CA ILE A 114 8.07 -20.40 4.49
C ILE A 114 9.26 -19.56 4.00
N TYR A 115 9.83 -18.72 4.87
CA TYR A 115 10.74 -17.65 4.43
C TYR A 115 12.07 -18.19 3.88
N GLY A 116 12.57 -19.32 4.39
CA GLY A 116 13.81 -19.93 3.90
C GLY A 116 13.76 -20.25 2.40
N LYS A 117 12.72 -20.96 1.97
CA LYS A 117 12.49 -21.27 0.55
C LYS A 117 12.16 -20.02 -0.25
N LEU A 118 11.32 -19.13 0.28
CA LEU A 118 10.95 -17.88 -0.37
C LEU A 118 12.18 -17.04 -0.74
N TYR A 119 13.15 -16.89 0.16
CA TYR A 119 14.38 -16.15 -0.10
C TYR A 119 15.24 -16.80 -1.20
N GLN A 120 15.32 -18.13 -1.23
CA GLN A 120 16.03 -18.85 -2.29
C GLN A 120 15.38 -18.64 -3.66
N ASP A 121 14.05 -18.65 -3.72
CA ASP A 121 13.32 -18.42 -4.96
C ASP A 121 13.46 -16.96 -5.44
N LEU A 122 13.42 -15.98 -4.53
CA LEU A 122 13.61 -14.57 -4.87
C LEU A 122 15.03 -14.24 -5.34
N ALA A 123 16.05 -14.94 -4.83
CA ALA A 123 17.44 -14.74 -5.24
C ALA A 123 17.72 -15.09 -6.71
N LYS A 124 16.80 -15.81 -7.39
CA LYS A 124 16.93 -16.19 -8.80
C LYS A 124 16.74 -15.03 -9.78
N LYS A 125 16.27 -13.87 -9.30
CA LYS A 125 16.05 -12.67 -10.13
C LYS A 125 16.68 -11.43 -9.47
N PRO A 126 17.24 -10.49 -10.25
CA PRO A 126 17.89 -9.29 -9.72
C PRO A 126 16.87 -8.20 -9.34
N ILE A 127 16.04 -8.51 -8.34
CA ILE A 127 14.95 -7.64 -7.88
C ILE A 127 15.54 -6.39 -7.19
N LYS A 128 15.08 -5.22 -7.62
CA LYS A 128 15.45 -3.92 -7.04
C LYS A 128 14.23 -3.05 -6.68
N LEU A 129 13.02 -3.50 -7.03
CA LEU A 129 11.76 -2.91 -6.59
C LEU A 129 10.89 -3.99 -5.91
N LEU A 130 10.58 -3.80 -4.63
CA LEU A 130 9.67 -4.66 -3.88
C LEU A 130 8.37 -3.90 -3.57
N VAL A 131 7.23 -4.51 -3.87
CA VAL A 131 5.90 -4.02 -3.49
C VAL A 131 5.27 -5.01 -2.51
N ASN A 132 5.33 -4.68 -1.23
CA ASN A 132 4.64 -5.39 -0.16
C ASN A 132 3.16 -4.97 -0.16
N ASN A 133 2.34 -5.72 -0.91
CA ASN A 133 0.91 -5.47 -1.07
C ASN A 133 0.01 -6.51 -0.41
N VAL A 134 0.49 -7.75 -0.22
CA VAL A 134 -0.34 -8.83 0.31
C VAL A 134 -1.02 -8.43 1.62
N GLY A 135 -2.30 -8.77 1.73
CA GLY A 135 -3.09 -8.44 2.90
C GLY A 135 -4.42 -9.17 2.89
N ILE A 136 -4.92 -9.46 4.08
CA ILE A 136 -6.27 -9.97 4.33
C ILE A 136 -6.98 -9.08 5.35
N GLY A 137 -8.29 -9.04 5.28
CA GLY A 137 -9.16 -8.31 6.20
C GLY A 137 -10.32 -9.17 6.66
N HIS A 138 -11.18 -8.60 7.51
CA HIS A 138 -12.43 -9.23 7.88
C HIS A 138 -13.47 -9.03 6.78
N ASN A 139 -14.18 -10.10 6.42
CA ASN A 139 -15.17 -10.06 5.36
C ASN A 139 -16.38 -10.93 5.73
N PRO A 140 -17.45 -10.34 6.31
CA PRO A 140 -17.60 -8.90 6.64
C PRO A 140 -16.78 -8.46 7.86
N PRO A 141 -16.53 -7.16 8.05
CA PRO A 141 -16.07 -6.58 9.32
C PRO A 141 -17.03 -6.89 10.47
N GLY A 142 -16.51 -7.05 11.68
CA GLY A 142 -17.33 -7.39 12.85
C GLY A 142 -16.56 -7.35 14.19
N PRO A 143 -17.23 -7.57 15.32
CA PRO A 143 -16.59 -7.67 16.63
C PRO A 143 -15.45 -8.68 16.65
N VAL A 144 -14.35 -8.35 17.34
CA VAL A 144 -13.14 -9.20 17.34
C VAL A 144 -13.39 -10.61 17.87
N GLY A 145 -14.31 -10.76 18.83
CA GLY A 145 -14.70 -12.06 19.40
C GLY A 145 -15.43 -13.00 18.43
N ASN A 146 -15.83 -12.53 17.25
CA ASN A 146 -16.52 -13.35 16.24
C ASN A 146 -15.55 -14.10 15.30
N PHE A 147 -14.24 -13.84 15.39
CA PHE A 147 -13.25 -14.45 14.51
C PHE A 147 -12.45 -15.52 15.24
N SER A 148 -12.09 -16.61 14.54
CA SER A 148 -11.26 -17.68 15.09
C SER A 148 -9.85 -17.17 15.38
N SER A 149 -9.19 -17.80 16.36
CA SER A 149 -7.78 -17.55 16.67
C SER A 149 -6.90 -17.67 15.42
N ASP A 150 -7.12 -18.71 14.61
CA ASP A 150 -6.36 -18.95 13.38
C ASP A 150 -6.49 -17.80 12.38
N HIS A 151 -7.70 -17.27 12.18
CA HIS A 151 -7.91 -16.12 11.28
C HIS A 151 -7.17 -14.86 11.78
N LEU A 152 -7.12 -14.65 13.11
CA LEU A 152 -6.37 -13.52 13.68
C LEU A 152 -4.85 -13.71 13.48
N TRP A 153 -4.33 -14.92 13.68
CA TRP A 153 -2.93 -15.25 13.41
C TRP A 153 -2.57 -15.13 11.94
N ASP A 154 -3.44 -15.59 11.04
CA ASP A 154 -3.29 -15.41 9.60
C ASP A 154 -3.15 -13.93 9.26
N MET A 155 -3.99 -13.08 9.87
CA MET A 155 -3.94 -11.64 9.62
C MET A 155 -2.63 -11.02 10.10
N ILE A 156 -2.13 -11.44 11.26
CA ILE A 156 -0.81 -11.01 11.76
C ILE A 156 0.30 -11.47 10.80
N ASN A 157 0.31 -12.75 10.42
CA ASN A 157 1.34 -13.30 9.55
C ASN A 157 1.35 -12.63 8.17
N VAL A 158 0.16 -12.47 7.57
CA VAL A 158 0.01 -11.90 6.22
C VAL A 158 0.22 -10.38 6.21
N ASN A 159 -0.40 -9.63 7.12
CA ASN A 159 -0.38 -8.16 7.06
C ASN A 159 0.85 -7.53 7.71
N ILE A 160 1.47 -8.21 8.68
CA ILE A 160 2.59 -7.70 9.48
C ILE A 160 3.87 -8.44 9.13
N ALA A 161 3.91 -9.76 9.36
CA ALA A 161 5.16 -10.52 9.25
C ALA A 161 5.69 -10.54 7.81
N ALA A 162 4.83 -10.71 6.80
CA ALA A 162 5.23 -10.73 5.39
C ALA A 162 6.02 -9.48 4.98
N ALA A 163 5.44 -8.29 5.18
CA ALA A 163 6.09 -7.03 4.83
C ALA A 163 7.37 -6.79 5.65
N THR A 164 7.36 -7.16 6.93
CA THR A 164 8.52 -7.01 7.83
C THR A 164 9.70 -7.87 7.37
N GLN A 165 9.44 -9.16 7.13
CA GLN A 165 10.47 -10.14 6.78
C GLN A 165 11.04 -9.90 5.39
N LEU A 166 10.19 -9.60 4.40
CA LEU A 166 10.65 -9.25 3.06
C LEU A 166 11.43 -7.94 3.05
N SER A 167 10.95 -6.91 3.75
CA SER A 167 11.70 -5.64 3.85
C SER A 167 13.07 -5.85 4.49
N ARG A 168 13.15 -6.59 5.60
CA ARG A 168 14.42 -6.96 6.24
C ARG A 168 15.35 -7.70 5.27
N HIS A 169 14.82 -8.71 4.56
CA HIS A 169 15.61 -9.51 3.63
C HIS A 169 16.20 -8.66 2.50
N PHE A 170 15.38 -7.86 1.83
CA PHE A 170 15.84 -7.01 0.72
C PHE A 170 16.74 -5.88 1.18
N VAL A 171 16.49 -5.26 2.34
CA VAL A 171 17.42 -4.26 2.90
C VAL A 171 18.79 -4.88 3.13
N HIS A 172 18.86 -6.04 3.79
CA HIS A 172 20.13 -6.73 4.02
C HIS A 172 20.80 -7.13 2.71
N GLN A 173 20.06 -7.75 1.79
CA GLN A 173 20.59 -8.21 0.50
C GLN A 173 21.13 -7.04 -0.33
N TRP A 174 20.38 -5.94 -0.44
CA TRP A 174 20.81 -4.79 -1.24
C TRP A 174 22.00 -4.07 -0.60
N TYR A 175 21.96 -3.84 0.71
CA TYR A 175 23.06 -3.22 1.44
C TYR A 175 24.36 -4.00 1.27
N SER A 176 24.35 -5.31 1.56
CA SER A 176 25.55 -6.15 1.50
C SER A 176 26.15 -6.28 0.10
N ASN A 177 25.40 -5.95 -0.95
CA ASN A 177 25.85 -5.98 -2.34
C ASN A 177 26.04 -4.58 -2.96
N GLY A 178 25.92 -3.50 -2.19
CA GLY A 178 26.04 -2.12 -2.70
C GLY A 178 24.95 -1.73 -3.71
N ILE A 179 23.78 -2.37 -3.63
CA ILE A 179 22.65 -2.16 -4.54
C ILE A 179 21.72 -1.10 -3.98
N LYS A 180 21.34 -0.12 -4.82
CA LYS A 180 20.22 0.78 -4.54
C LYS A 180 18.91 0.08 -4.93
N GLY A 181 17.88 0.24 -4.10
CA GLY A 181 16.58 -0.39 -4.32
C GLY A 181 15.43 0.44 -3.77
N CYS A 182 14.20 -0.02 -4.03
CA CYS A 182 12.99 0.62 -3.54
C CYS A 182 12.00 -0.40 -2.95
N ILE A 183 11.49 -0.10 -1.76
CA ILE A 183 10.40 -0.84 -1.11
C ILE A 183 9.15 0.05 -1.12
N VAL A 184 8.02 -0.51 -1.54
CA VAL A 184 6.70 0.10 -1.46
C VAL A 184 5.85 -0.75 -0.53
N ASN A 185 5.44 -0.19 0.61
CA ASN A 185 4.57 -0.84 1.57
C ASN A 185 3.13 -0.32 1.41
N ILE A 186 2.21 -1.21 1.03
CA ILE A 186 0.78 -0.87 0.89
C ILE A 186 0.07 -1.08 2.23
N SER A 187 -0.23 0.03 2.87
CA SER A 187 -0.96 0.08 4.12
C SER A 187 -2.46 0.31 3.88
N SER A 188 -3.09 1.26 4.57
CA SER A 188 -4.49 1.65 4.41
C SER A 188 -4.73 3.00 5.06
N GLY A 189 -5.74 3.75 4.63
CA GLY A 189 -6.21 4.94 5.33
C GLY A 189 -6.66 4.66 6.78
N LEU A 190 -6.99 3.40 7.12
CA LEU A 190 -7.35 2.98 8.47
C LEU A 190 -6.15 2.90 9.45
N GLU A 191 -4.92 3.05 8.98
CA GLU A 191 -3.72 3.08 9.83
C GLU A 191 -3.66 4.28 10.80
N GLN A 192 -4.52 5.29 10.61
CA GLN A 192 -4.43 6.59 11.28
C GLN A 192 -5.38 6.74 12.48
N GLN A 193 -6.16 5.71 12.80
CA GLN A 193 -7.10 5.71 13.92
C GLN A 193 -7.45 4.28 14.34
N PRO A 194 -7.91 4.07 15.58
CA PRO A 194 -8.59 2.84 15.96
C PRO A 194 -9.77 2.56 15.03
N CYS A 195 -9.90 1.30 14.61
CA CYS A 195 -10.93 0.83 13.69
C CYS A 195 -11.84 -0.20 14.39
N PRO A 196 -12.94 0.24 15.03
CA PRO A 196 -13.98 -0.67 15.52
C PRO A 196 -14.47 -1.60 14.40
N HIS A 197 -14.79 -2.85 14.75
CA HIS A 197 -15.13 -3.94 13.81
C HIS A 197 -14.04 -4.36 12.81
N GLY A 198 -12.85 -3.75 12.90
CA GLY A 198 -11.67 -4.09 12.12
C GLY A 198 -10.40 -3.95 12.95
N ALA A 199 -10.46 -4.30 14.24
CA ALA A 199 -9.43 -3.96 15.23
C ALA A 199 -8.05 -4.50 14.84
N VAL A 200 -7.95 -5.79 14.50
CA VAL A 200 -6.69 -6.42 14.09
C VAL A 200 -6.22 -5.88 12.73
N TYR A 201 -7.14 -5.66 11.78
CA TYR A 201 -6.80 -5.08 10.49
C TYR A 201 -6.23 -3.66 10.63
N GLY A 202 -6.94 -2.76 11.32
CA GLY A 202 -6.49 -1.39 11.57
C GLY A 202 -5.16 -1.35 12.33
N ALA A 203 -5.02 -2.18 13.38
CA ALA A 203 -3.76 -2.30 14.12
C ALA A 203 -2.60 -2.79 13.24
N SER A 204 -2.82 -3.77 12.37
CA SER A 204 -1.79 -4.26 11.44
C SER A 204 -1.32 -3.18 10.47
N LYS A 205 -2.23 -2.30 10.02
CA LYS A 205 -1.89 -1.19 9.13
C LYS A 205 -1.23 -0.03 9.89
N ALA A 206 -1.61 0.22 11.15
CA ALA A 206 -0.90 1.14 12.03
C ALA A 206 0.54 0.68 12.31
N TYR A 207 0.75 -0.63 12.54
CA TYR A 207 2.10 -1.22 12.62
C TYR A 207 2.87 -0.94 11.33
N LEU A 208 2.29 -1.25 10.16
CA LEU A 208 2.98 -1.10 8.89
C LEU A 208 3.35 0.35 8.59
N ARG A 209 2.50 1.31 8.98
CA ARG A 209 2.82 2.74 8.94
C ARG A 209 4.06 3.05 9.76
N SER A 210 4.04 2.70 11.05
CA SER A 210 5.13 2.99 11.97
C SER A 210 6.44 2.34 11.51
N PHE A 211 6.38 1.06 11.14
CA PHE A 211 7.50 0.30 10.60
C PHE A 211 8.09 0.96 9.35
N THR A 212 7.23 1.35 8.39
CA THR A 212 7.68 1.96 7.14
C THR A 212 8.37 3.30 7.37
N LEU A 213 7.82 4.15 8.24
CA LEU A 213 8.41 5.46 8.53
C LEU A 213 9.74 5.33 9.28
N ALA A 214 9.85 4.41 10.23
CA ALA A 214 11.13 4.13 10.89
C ALA A 214 12.17 3.62 9.88
N LEU A 215 11.79 2.63 9.06
CA LEU A 215 12.67 2.03 8.06
C LEU A 215 13.18 3.06 7.04
N GLN A 216 12.35 4.05 6.65
CA GLN A 216 12.80 5.17 5.80
C GLN A 216 14.04 5.87 6.36
N HIS A 217 14.05 6.16 7.66
CA HIS A 217 15.18 6.82 8.32
C HIS A 217 16.39 5.89 8.45
N GLU A 218 16.15 4.60 8.72
CA GLU A 218 17.22 3.61 8.87
C GLU A 218 18.02 3.39 7.57
N VAL A 219 17.37 3.41 6.40
CA VAL A 219 18.02 2.95 5.15
C VAL A 219 18.27 4.04 4.10
N GLU A 220 17.84 5.29 4.35
CA GLU A 220 18.01 6.39 3.37
C GLU A 220 19.48 6.66 3.03
N HIS A 221 20.36 6.61 4.03
CA HIS A 221 21.80 6.81 3.85
C HIS A 221 22.47 5.67 3.04
N LEU A 222 21.81 4.51 2.93
CA LEU A 222 22.24 3.37 2.12
C LEU A 222 21.82 3.49 0.64
N GLY A 223 21.09 4.55 0.28
CA GLY A 223 20.52 4.71 -1.06
C GLY A 223 19.31 3.80 -1.33
N ILE A 224 18.76 3.16 -0.30
CA ILE A 224 17.52 2.38 -0.38
C ILE A 224 16.35 3.33 -0.09
N ARG A 225 15.33 3.32 -0.95
CA ARG A 225 14.12 4.12 -0.77
C ARG A 225 13.00 3.27 -0.23
N VAL A 226 12.23 3.81 0.71
CA VAL A 226 11.04 3.14 1.24
C VAL A 226 9.84 4.09 1.11
N GLN A 227 8.74 3.61 0.55
CA GLN A 227 7.52 4.37 0.33
C GLN A 227 6.36 3.75 1.13
N LEU A 228 5.63 4.60 1.85
CA LEU A 228 4.34 4.26 2.43
C LEU A 228 3.22 4.68 1.47
N VAL A 229 2.36 3.74 1.11
CA VAL A 229 1.13 4.02 0.37
C VAL A 229 -0.07 3.69 1.26
N SER A 230 -0.97 4.65 1.46
CA SER A 230 -2.15 4.50 2.32
C SER A 230 -3.45 4.60 1.49
N PRO A 231 -3.87 3.52 0.81
CA PRO A 231 -5.10 3.53 0.01
C PRO A 231 -6.35 3.80 0.86
N GLY A 232 -7.30 4.55 0.28
CA GLY A 232 -8.71 4.50 0.66
C GLY A 232 -9.38 3.23 0.14
N PHE A 233 -10.70 3.23 0.01
CA PHE A 233 -11.41 2.09 -0.58
C PHE A 233 -11.08 1.97 -2.08
N VAL A 234 -10.79 0.75 -2.52
CA VAL A 234 -10.56 0.40 -3.94
C VAL A 234 -11.44 -0.79 -4.28
N VAL A 235 -12.01 -0.82 -5.47
CA VAL A 235 -12.84 -1.93 -5.96
C VAL A 235 -11.98 -3.20 -6.06
N THR A 236 -12.06 -4.05 -5.04
CA THR A 236 -11.24 -5.25 -4.86
C THR A 236 -11.98 -6.28 -4.01
N LYS A 237 -11.56 -7.55 -4.06
CA LYS A 237 -12.25 -8.63 -3.33
C LYS A 237 -12.26 -8.48 -1.81
N ILE A 238 -11.29 -7.77 -1.22
CA ILE A 238 -11.27 -7.50 0.22
C ILE A 238 -12.49 -6.67 0.66
N ASN A 239 -13.11 -5.93 -0.26
CA ASN A 239 -14.27 -5.07 -0.01
C ASN A 239 -15.60 -5.65 -0.55
N ASN A 240 -15.64 -6.94 -0.92
CA ASN A 240 -16.83 -7.54 -1.54
C ASN A 240 -18.03 -7.72 -0.57
N TYR A 241 -17.88 -7.37 0.71
CA TYR A 241 -18.99 -7.26 1.66
C TYR A 241 -19.90 -6.07 1.35
N SER A 242 -19.47 -5.10 0.53
CA SER A 242 -20.27 -3.92 0.21
C SER A 242 -20.48 -3.74 -1.29
N SER A 243 -21.72 -3.90 -1.75
CA SER A 243 -22.12 -3.61 -3.14
C SER A 243 -21.85 -2.15 -3.52
N PHE A 244 -21.97 -1.22 -2.56
CA PHE A 244 -21.68 0.20 -2.76
C PHE A 244 -20.22 0.44 -3.12
N ILE A 245 -19.28 -0.17 -2.39
CA ILE A 245 -17.85 -0.06 -2.72
C ILE A 245 -17.58 -0.72 -4.07
N MET A 246 -18.16 -1.90 -4.30
CA MET A 246 -17.92 -2.66 -5.54
C MET A 246 -18.45 -1.97 -6.81
N LYS A 247 -19.44 -1.08 -6.70
CA LYS A 247 -19.93 -0.27 -7.82
C LYS A 247 -18.86 0.72 -8.32
N GLY A 248 -17.95 1.14 -7.45
CA GLY A 248 -16.95 2.16 -7.76
C GLY A 248 -17.53 3.57 -7.87
N ASN A 249 -16.67 4.57 -7.70
CA ASN A 249 -16.95 6.00 -7.89
C ASN A 249 -15.62 6.78 -7.84
N LEU A 250 -15.70 8.12 -7.86
CA LEU A 250 -14.54 9.01 -7.81
C LEU A 250 -13.60 8.77 -6.61
N PHE A 251 -14.13 8.40 -5.45
CA PHE A 251 -13.38 8.14 -4.22
C PHE A 251 -13.13 6.65 -3.96
N THR A 252 -13.70 5.77 -4.79
CA THR A 252 -13.49 4.32 -4.75
C THR A 252 -13.15 3.83 -6.16
N PRO A 253 -11.93 4.10 -6.66
CA PRO A 253 -11.54 3.80 -8.02
C PRO A 253 -11.44 2.30 -8.28
N GLN A 254 -11.43 1.93 -9.56
CA GLN A 254 -11.02 0.60 -10.00
C GLN A 254 -9.53 0.37 -9.68
N ALA A 255 -9.14 -0.88 -9.45
CA ALA A 255 -7.78 -1.22 -9.06
C ALA A 255 -6.72 -0.74 -10.08
N ASP A 256 -7.00 -0.87 -11.38
CA ASP A 256 -6.08 -0.44 -12.44
C ASP A 256 -5.88 1.08 -12.45
N GLN A 257 -6.96 1.85 -12.30
CA GLN A 257 -6.89 3.31 -12.20
C GLN A 257 -6.15 3.75 -10.94
N TYR A 258 -6.38 3.07 -9.81
CA TYR A 258 -5.63 3.32 -8.58
C TYR A 258 -4.13 3.08 -8.78
N ALA A 259 -3.77 1.91 -9.31
CA ALA A 259 -2.37 1.52 -9.49
C ALA A 259 -1.62 2.41 -10.48
N GLU A 260 -2.28 2.93 -11.52
CA GLU A 260 -1.68 3.89 -12.46
C GLU A 260 -1.09 5.10 -11.72
N TRP A 261 -1.90 5.75 -10.89
CA TRP A 261 -1.45 6.88 -10.07
C TRP A 261 -0.42 6.47 -9.02
N ALA A 262 -0.61 5.30 -8.40
CA ALA A 262 0.24 4.85 -7.32
C ALA A 262 1.66 4.51 -7.83
N VAL A 263 1.77 3.80 -8.95
CA VAL A 263 3.05 3.47 -9.61
C VAL A 263 3.75 4.72 -10.11
N GLU A 264 3.03 5.72 -10.62
CA GLU A 264 3.62 7.01 -11.01
C GLU A 264 4.28 7.75 -9.84
N SER A 265 3.87 7.48 -8.61
CA SER A 265 4.42 8.13 -7.41
C SER A 265 5.71 7.50 -6.88
N ILE A 266 6.08 6.29 -7.35
CA ILE A 266 7.26 5.55 -6.91
C ILE A 266 8.51 6.38 -7.16
N GLY A 267 9.39 6.45 -6.16
CA GLY A 267 10.61 7.26 -6.23
C GLY A 267 10.40 8.77 -6.20
N LYS A 268 9.15 9.26 -6.09
CA LYS A 268 8.86 10.70 -6.06
C LYS A 268 8.31 11.16 -4.71
N THR A 269 7.59 10.27 -4.03
CA THR A 269 6.98 10.56 -2.73
C THR A 269 7.36 9.48 -1.72
N LYS A 270 7.66 9.89 -0.48
CA LYS A 270 7.91 8.94 0.63
C LYS A 270 6.61 8.44 1.27
N VAL A 271 5.57 9.28 1.30
CA VAL A 271 4.26 8.98 1.90
C VAL A 271 3.18 9.51 0.99
N THR A 272 2.22 8.67 0.60
CA THR A 272 1.16 9.03 -0.34
C THR A 272 -0.09 8.18 -0.13
N THR A 273 -1.25 8.65 -0.56
CA THR A 273 -2.47 7.82 -0.64
C THR A 273 -2.49 6.94 -1.89
N GLY A 274 -1.57 7.18 -2.84
CA GLY A 274 -1.48 6.49 -4.13
C GLY A 274 -2.53 6.93 -5.15
N TYR A 275 -3.50 7.75 -4.76
CA TYR A 275 -4.55 8.25 -5.65
C TYR A 275 -5.03 9.63 -5.21
N PHE A 276 -5.20 10.54 -6.17
CA PHE A 276 -5.45 11.96 -5.90
C PHE A 276 -6.71 12.18 -5.04
N TRP A 277 -7.83 11.58 -5.42
CA TRP A 277 -9.10 11.76 -4.67
C TRP A 277 -9.07 11.12 -3.30
N HIS A 278 -8.29 10.06 -3.09
CA HIS A 278 -8.01 9.59 -1.73
C HIS A 278 -7.23 10.63 -0.92
N GLY A 279 -6.30 11.36 -1.54
CA GLY A 279 -5.54 12.43 -0.89
C GLY A 279 -6.42 13.61 -0.48
N VAL A 280 -7.34 14.02 -1.36
CA VAL A 280 -8.36 15.04 -1.08
C VAL A 280 -9.27 14.60 0.08
N PHE A 281 -9.84 13.40 -0.01
CA PHE A 281 -10.71 12.87 1.03
C PHE A 281 -10.00 12.76 2.39
N ASN A 282 -8.77 12.22 2.40
CA ASN A 282 -7.95 12.11 3.60
C ASN A 282 -7.63 13.48 4.20
N THR A 283 -7.46 14.53 3.40
CA THR A 283 -7.26 15.91 3.90
C THR A 283 -8.49 16.44 4.63
N ILE A 284 -9.68 16.19 4.08
CA ILE A 284 -10.95 16.61 4.70
C ILE A 284 -11.16 15.86 6.02
N VAL A 285 -11.01 14.54 6.01
CA VAL A 285 -11.30 13.70 7.19
C VAL A 285 -10.30 13.95 8.32
N LYS A 286 -9.04 14.29 8.02
CA LYS A 286 -8.01 14.58 9.03
C LYS A 286 -8.26 15.83 9.88
N VAL A 287 -9.19 16.71 9.49
CA VAL A 287 -9.62 17.84 10.33
C VAL A 287 -10.26 17.32 11.61
N LEU A 288 -10.89 16.15 11.54
CA LEU A 288 -11.55 15.52 12.65
C LEU A 288 -10.54 14.79 13.55
N PRO A 289 -10.62 14.99 14.89
CA PRO A 289 -9.92 14.16 15.86
C PRO A 289 -10.15 12.67 15.63
N TRP A 290 -9.19 11.83 16.05
CA TRP A 290 -9.24 10.39 15.80
C TRP A 290 -10.53 9.73 16.34
N TRP A 291 -11.04 10.18 17.50
CA TRP A 291 -12.24 9.60 18.11
C TRP A 291 -13.49 9.88 17.27
N MET A 292 -13.61 11.07 16.65
CA MET A 292 -14.67 11.37 15.69
C MET A 292 -14.56 10.50 14.44
N ARG A 293 -13.34 10.33 13.92
CA ARG A 293 -13.09 9.45 12.76
C ARG A 293 -13.47 7.99 13.06
N SER A 294 -13.19 7.50 14.28
CA SER A 294 -13.61 6.17 14.71
C SER A 294 -15.14 6.04 14.82
N GLN A 295 -15.85 7.09 15.26
CA GLN A 295 -17.32 7.09 15.25
C GLN A 295 -17.88 7.06 13.82
N LEU A 296 -17.29 7.80 12.89
CA LEU A 296 -17.68 7.73 11.47
C LEU A 296 -17.46 6.33 10.88
N ILE A 297 -16.41 5.62 11.29
CA ILE A 297 -16.18 4.22 10.90
C ILE A 297 -17.31 3.32 11.43
N ILE A 298 -17.75 3.50 12.68
CA ILE A 298 -18.85 2.71 13.25
C ILE A 298 -20.13 2.93 12.45
N ILE A 299 -20.50 4.20 12.24
CA ILE A 299 -21.74 4.58 11.52
C ILE A 299 -21.69 4.12 10.06
N GLY A 300 -20.58 4.40 9.36
CA GLY A 300 -20.40 4.02 7.97
C GLY A 300 -20.26 2.51 7.77
N GLY A 301 -19.58 1.81 8.68
CA GLY A 301 -19.38 0.37 8.63
C GLY A 301 -20.70 -0.40 8.66
N SER A 302 -21.61 -0.04 9.58
CA SER A 302 -22.95 -0.63 9.65
C SER A 302 -23.75 -0.42 8.35
N TYR A 303 -23.63 0.75 7.73
CA TYR A 303 -24.28 1.04 6.44
C TYR A 303 -23.71 0.20 5.29
N LEU A 304 -22.38 0.04 5.24
CA LEU A 304 -21.68 -0.68 4.17
C LEU A 304 -21.97 -2.19 4.18
N VAL A 305 -22.14 -2.79 5.36
CA VAL A 305 -22.43 -4.22 5.53
C VAL A 305 -23.91 -4.53 5.26
N ASN A 306 -24.85 -3.69 5.71
CA ASN A 306 -26.29 -3.95 5.59
C ASN A 306 -26.82 -3.93 4.14
N LYS A 307 -26.13 -3.29 3.21
CA LYS A 307 -26.54 -3.20 1.79
C LYS A 307 -26.30 -4.46 0.95
N LYS A 308 -25.73 -5.54 1.52
CA LYS A 308 -25.61 -6.84 0.84
C LYS A 308 -26.85 -7.74 1.02
N GLN A 309 -27.74 -7.39 1.96
CA GLN A 309 -28.93 -8.18 2.30
C GLN A 309 -30.24 -7.71 1.63
N LYS A 310 -30.18 -6.76 0.69
CA LYS A 310 -31.30 -6.34 -0.16
C LYS A 310 -30.88 -6.42 -1.62
#